data_AF-A0A2G8SBB6-F1
#
_entry.id   AF-A0A2G8SBB6-F1
#
_cell.length_a   1.000
_cell.length_b   1.000
_cell.length_c   1.000
_cell.angle_alpha   90.00
_cell.angle_beta   90.00
_cell.angle_gamma   90.00
#
_symmetry.space_group_name_H-M   'P 1'
#
loop_
_entity.id
_entity.type
_entity.pdbx_description
1 polymer ?
#
loop_
_entity_poly.entity_id
_entity_poly.type
_entity_poly.pdbx_seq_one_letter_code
_entity_poly.pdbx_strand_id
1 'polypeptide(L)'
;MFSRALLAAALAAVCGSVHAQVSNCARNYTVVSGDTCDGISAKENVSTYQLATVNNATIDAGCDDLFVGESLCLGITGQDCDVTHVVVSGDNCEAIAQAAGTTLDILLANNPNVDSDCSNIYPGEVLCTADDIIVVSSGSTSAA
;
A
#
# COMPACT_ATOMS: atom_id res chain seq x y z
N MET A 1 53.95 -16.60 32.49
CA MET A 1 52.83 -17.58 32.63
C MET A 1 51.96 -16.99 33.72
N PHE A 2 50.80 -16.38 33.50
CA PHE A 2 49.62 -16.89 32.80
C PHE A 2 48.75 -15.76 32.22
N SER A 3 48.31 -16.01 30.99
CA SER A 3 47.07 -15.61 30.28
C SER A 3 46.41 -14.25 30.51
N ARG A 4 46.48 -13.43 29.45
CA ARG A 4 45.57 -12.31 29.16
C ARG A 4 44.19 -12.88 28.85
N ALA A 5 43.18 -12.53 29.64
CA ALA A 5 41.80 -12.82 29.31
C ALA A 5 41.38 -11.98 28.09
N LEU A 6 41.09 -12.64 26.98
CA LEU A 6 40.47 -12.02 25.81
C LEU A 6 38.98 -11.80 26.13
N LEU A 7 38.55 -10.54 26.18
CA LEU A 7 37.12 -10.21 26.07
C LEU A 7 36.67 -10.61 24.66
N ALA A 8 35.96 -11.72 24.54
CA ALA A 8 35.17 -12.01 23.36
C ALA A 8 33.89 -11.16 23.45
N ALA A 9 33.87 -10.02 22.76
CA ALA A 9 32.62 -9.37 22.42
C ALA A 9 31.94 -10.23 21.36
N ALA A 10 31.05 -11.12 21.78
CA ALA A 10 30.15 -11.79 20.86
C ALA A 10 29.22 -10.71 20.28
N LEU A 11 29.45 -10.33 19.02
CA LEU A 11 28.44 -9.62 18.24
C LEU A 11 27.22 -10.53 18.21
N ALA A 12 26.15 -10.13 18.89
CA ALA A 12 24.85 -10.71 18.68
C ALA A 12 24.47 -10.44 17.22
N ALA A 13 24.56 -11.46 16.38
CA ALA A 13 23.91 -11.42 15.08
C ALA A 13 22.40 -11.36 15.36
N VAL A 14 21.84 -10.16 15.28
CA VAL A 14 20.38 -9.99 15.24
C VAL A 14 19.96 -10.64 13.93
N CYS A 15 19.47 -11.88 14.00
CA CYS A 15 18.67 -12.45 12.93
C CYS A 15 17.37 -11.64 12.89
N GLY A 16 17.41 -10.49 12.21
CA GLY A 16 16.20 -9.84 11.75
C GLY A 16 15.46 -10.84 10.88
N SER A 17 14.18 -11.04 11.17
CA SER A 17 13.28 -11.77 10.30
C SER A 17 13.36 -11.12 8.91
N VAL A 18 14.05 -11.76 7.97
CA VAL A 18 13.93 -11.41 6.56
C VAL A 18 12.53 -11.85 6.16
N HIS A 19 11.58 -10.94 6.32
CA HIS A 19 10.24 -11.16 5.78
C HIS A 19 10.39 -11.28 4.27
N ALA A 20 9.84 -12.35 3.70
CA ALA A 20 9.90 -12.58 2.27
C ALA A 20 9.16 -11.42 1.58
N GLN A 21 9.90 -10.59 0.88
CA GLN A 21 9.36 -9.48 0.10
C GLN A 21 8.45 -10.01 -1.01
N VAL A 22 7.42 -9.24 -1.37
CA VAL A 22 6.45 -9.60 -2.42
C VAL A 22 7.19 -9.90 -3.73
N SER A 23 7.03 -11.12 -4.25
CA SER A 23 7.91 -11.67 -5.29
C SER A 23 7.82 -10.97 -6.66
N ASN A 24 6.76 -10.23 -6.91
CA ASN A 24 6.51 -9.47 -8.15
C ASN A 24 6.28 -7.97 -7.87
N CYS A 25 6.90 -7.45 -6.80
CA CYS A 25 6.80 -6.05 -6.46
C CYS A 25 7.33 -5.15 -7.59
N ALA A 26 6.50 -4.22 -8.05
CA ALA A 26 6.84 -3.25 -9.09
C ALA A 26 7.58 -2.05 -8.52
N ARG A 27 7.14 -1.56 -7.36
CA ARG A 27 7.69 -0.37 -6.68
C ARG A 27 7.83 -0.63 -5.19
N ASN A 28 8.99 -0.28 -4.64
CA ASN A 28 9.31 -0.46 -3.23
C ASN A 28 9.39 0.90 -2.54
N TYR A 29 9.03 0.93 -1.26
CA TYR A 29 9.19 2.08 -0.39
C TYR A 29 9.80 1.64 0.93
N THR A 30 10.70 2.45 1.49
CA THR A 30 11.29 2.19 2.82
C THR A 30 10.66 3.13 3.83
N VAL A 31 10.00 2.57 4.83
CA VAL A 31 9.33 3.31 5.91
C VAL A 31 10.34 4.19 6.65
N VAL A 32 9.99 5.47 6.81
CA VAL A 32 10.74 6.44 7.60
C VAL A 32 9.96 6.88 8.82
N SER A 33 10.63 7.59 9.74
CA SER A 33 10.01 8.08 10.96
C SER A 33 8.88 9.08 10.65
N GLY A 34 7.69 8.81 11.18
CA GLY A 34 6.51 9.65 11.01
C GLY A 34 5.58 9.22 9.87
N ASP A 35 5.92 8.15 9.15
CA ASP A 35 5.05 7.61 8.12
C ASP A 35 3.77 6.99 8.69
N THR A 36 2.71 7.07 7.89
CA THR A 36 1.46 6.34 8.04
C THR A 36 1.11 5.75 6.67
N CYS A 37 0.25 4.72 6.61
CA CYS A 37 -0.18 4.17 5.31
C CYS A 37 -0.74 5.27 4.39
N ASP A 38 -1.68 6.08 4.86
CA ASP A 38 -2.27 7.17 4.08
C ASP A 38 -1.24 8.22 3.65
N GLY A 39 -0.29 8.56 4.53
CA GLY A 39 0.78 9.51 4.22
C GLY A 39 1.73 8.99 3.14
N ILE A 40 2.12 7.71 3.23
CA ILE A 40 2.89 7.03 2.19
C ILE A 40 2.07 6.99 0.90
N SER A 41 0.82 6.56 0.98
CA SER A 41 -0.10 6.44 -0.15
C SER A 41 -0.26 7.75 -0.93
N ALA A 42 -0.48 8.86 -0.21
CA ALA A 42 -0.65 10.17 -0.81
C ALA A 42 0.65 10.68 -1.45
N LYS A 43 1.80 10.38 -0.84
CA LYS A 43 3.11 10.82 -1.32
C LYS A 43 3.61 10.02 -2.51
N GLU A 44 3.35 8.72 -2.51
CA GLU A 44 3.91 7.77 -3.47
C GLU A 44 2.90 7.34 -4.55
N ASN A 45 1.73 7.98 -4.61
CA ASN A 45 0.62 7.68 -5.54
C ASN A 45 0.30 6.18 -5.54
N VAL A 46 -0.26 5.71 -4.43
CA VAL A 46 -0.76 4.34 -4.30
C VAL A 46 -2.03 4.35 -3.47
N SER A 47 -3.03 3.56 -3.87
CA SER A 47 -4.24 3.36 -3.07
C SER A 47 -3.90 2.83 -1.67
N THR A 48 -4.51 3.38 -0.62
CA THR A 48 -4.35 2.89 0.76
C THR A 48 -4.75 1.41 0.84
N TYR A 49 -5.83 1.01 0.15
CA TYR A 49 -6.26 -0.38 0.08
C TYR A 49 -5.26 -1.29 -0.62
N GLN A 50 -4.69 -0.85 -1.75
CA GLN A 50 -3.67 -1.62 -2.46
C GLN A 50 -2.43 -1.83 -1.58
N LEU A 51 -1.96 -0.76 -0.91
CA LEU A 51 -0.81 -0.83 -0.01
C LEU A 51 -1.04 -1.85 1.10
N ALA A 52 -2.18 -1.78 1.79
CA ALA A 52 -2.57 -2.74 2.83
C ALA A 52 -2.65 -4.18 2.29
N THR A 53 -3.27 -4.36 1.13
CA THR A 53 -3.52 -5.70 0.57
C THR A 53 -2.25 -6.38 0.10
N VAL A 54 -1.37 -5.66 -0.59
CA VAL A 54 -0.11 -6.20 -1.12
C VAL A 54 0.85 -6.59 0.01
N ASN A 55 0.77 -5.89 1.15
CA ASN A 55 1.65 -6.11 2.30
C ASN A 55 0.95 -6.82 3.47
N ASN A 56 -0.19 -7.49 3.27
CA ASN A 56 -0.98 -8.10 4.35
C ASN A 56 -0.22 -9.16 5.20
N ALA A 57 0.92 -9.63 4.71
CA ALA A 57 1.78 -10.56 5.44
C ALA A 57 2.72 -9.85 6.43
N THR A 58 2.97 -8.55 6.25
CA THR A 58 3.89 -7.73 7.06
C THR A 58 3.19 -6.65 7.86
N ILE A 59 2.16 -6.02 7.29
CA ILE A 59 1.37 -4.98 7.95
C ILE A 59 -0.05 -5.49 8.22
N ASP A 60 -0.63 -5.07 9.33
CA ASP A 60 -1.99 -5.45 9.67
C ASP A 60 -3.05 -4.62 8.92
N ALA A 61 -4.32 -4.97 9.12
CA ALA A 61 -5.43 -4.30 8.45
C ALA A 61 -5.66 -2.86 8.93
N GLY A 62 -5.16 -2.49 10.12
CA GLY A 62 -5.21 -1.15 10.66
C GLY A 62 -4.04 -0.28 10.19
N CYS A 63 -2.98 -0.88 9.66
CA CYS A 63 -1.71 -0.25 9.32
C CYS A 63 -1.15 0.62 10.45
N ASP A 64 -1.22 0.11 11.68
CA ASP A 64 -0.68 0.76 12.87
C ASP A 64 0.64 0.11 13.36
N ASP A 65 1.17 -0.84 12.59
CA ASP A 65 2.34 -1.65 12.90
C ASP A 65 3.56 -1.39 12.00
N LEU A 66 3.61 -0.24 11.31
CA LEU A 66 4.76 0.14 10.46
C LEU A 66 6.06 0.28 11.26
N PHE A 67 7.14 -0.33 10.77
CA PHE A 67 8.49 -0.21 11.37
C PHE A 67 9.42 0.65 10.51
N VAL A 68 10.14 1.61 11.11
CA VAL A 68 11.16 2.38 10.39
C VAL A 68 12.24 1.44 9.81
N GLY A 69 12.52 1.58 8.53
CA GLY A 69 13.43 0.73 7.77
C GLY A 69 12.78 -0.51 7.14
N GLU A 70 11.50 -0.75 7.41
CA GLU A 70 10.70 -1.77 6.73
C GLU A 70 10.55 -1.44 5.25
N SER A 71 10.67 -2.45 4.39
CA SER A 71 10.45 -2.33 2.94
C SER A 71 9.03 -2.78 2.62
N LEU A 72 8.21 -1.83 2.17
CA LEU A 72 6.85 -2.06 1.69
C LEU A 72 6.84 -2.16 0.18
N CYS A 73 5.95 -3.00 -0.33
CA CYS A 73 5.65 -3.06 -1.75
C CYS A 73 4.44 -2.16 -2.07
N LEU A 74 4.64 -1.10 -2.84
CA LEU A 74 3.57 -0.17 -3.19
C LEU A 74 2.59 -0.79 -4.19
N GLY A 75 3.05 -1.67 -5.07
CA GLY A 75 2.20 -2.31 -6.05
C GLY A 75 2.91 -3.48 -6.71
N ILE A 76 2.14 -4.40 -7.27
CA ILE A 76 2.69 -5.57 -7.98
C ILE A 76 2.61 -5.36 -9.49
N THR A 77 3.52 -6.00 -10.21
CA THR A 77 3.60 -5.85 -11.67
C THR A 77 2.29 -6.26 -12.34
N GLY A 78 1.70 -5.34 -13.11
CA GLY A 78 0.43 -5.53 -13.83
C GLY A 78 -0.83 -5.27 -13.00
N GLN A 79 -0.71 -4.90 -11.73
CA GLN A 79 -1.84 -4.54 -10.85
C GLN A 79 -1.46 -3.36 -9.92
N ASP A 80 -0.62 -2.44 -10.38
CA ASP A 80 -0.19 -1.27 -9.62
C ASP A 80 -0.98 -0.05 -10.08
N CYS A 81 -1.94 0.37 -9.27
CA CYS A 81 -2.69 1.60 -9.54
C CYS A 81 -1.89 2.83 -9.08
N ASP A 82 -1.39 3.59 -10.05
CA ASP A 82 -0.63 4.82 -9.84
C ASP A 82 -1.41 6.10 -10.19
N VAL A 83 -2.65 5.96 -10.67
CA VAL A 83 -3.60 7.07 -10.84
C VAL A 83 -4.55 7.10 -9.65
N THR A 84 -4.33 8.05 -8.74
CA THR A 84 -5.00 8.08 -7.44
C THR A 84 -5.62 9.43 -7.09
N HIS A 85 -6.60 9.40 -6.19
CA HIS A 85 -7.20 10.58 -5.55
C HIS A 85 -7.06 10.51 -4.04
N VAL A 86 -6.59 11.59 -3.41
CA VAL A 86 -6.55 11.73 -1.95
C VAL A 86 -7.87 12.36 -1.50
N VAL A 87 -8.64 11.61 -0.72
CA VAL A 87 -9.94 12.05 -0.21
C VAL A 87 -9.78 13.29 0.64
N VAL A 88 -10.62 14.29 0.40
CA VAL A 88 -10.74 15.51 1.19
C VAL A 88 -12.15 15.67 1.77
N SER A 89 -12.31 16.62 2.70
CA SER A 89 -13.61 16.86 3.31
C SER A 89 -14.65 17.33 2.28
N GLY A 90 -15.78 16.63 2.22
CA GLY A 90 -16.87 16.91 1.28
C GLY A 90 -16.87 16.07 0.02
N ASP A 91 -15.84 15.24 -0.17
CA ASP A 91 -15.80 14.28 -1.28
C ASP A 91 -16.90 13.22 -1.16
N ASN A 92 -17.29 12.68 -2.32
CA ASN A 92 -18.08 11.47 -2.46
C ASN A 92 -17.61 10.75 -3.73
N CYS A 93 -17.90 9.45 -3.82
CA CYS A 93 -17.36 8.58 -4.86
C CYS A 93 -17.83 8.97 -6.27
N GLU A 94 -19.07 9.44 -6.43
CA GLU A 94 -19.59 9.91 -7.74
C GLU A 94 -18.79 11.11 -8.26
N ALA A 95 -18.55 12.11 -7.39
CA ALA A 95 -17.78 13.29 -7.75
C ALA A 95 -16.30 12.97 -8.03
N ILE A 96 -15.70 12.08 -7.24
CA ILE A 96 -14.32 11.60 -7.46
C ILE A 96 -14.22 10.87 -8.81
N ALA A 97 -15.12 9.91 -9.07
CA ALA A 97 -15.12 9.14 -10.30
C ALA A 97 -15.27 10.05 -11.53
N GLN A 98 -16.23 10.97 -11.49
CA GLN A 98 -16.46 11.94 -12.57
C GLN A 98 -15.23 12.83 -12.80
N ALA A 99 -14.61 13.34 -11.74
CA ALA A 99 -13.43 14.20 -11.86
C ALA A 99 -12.21 13.45 -12.44
N ALA A 100 -12.08 12.16 -12.11
CA ALA A 100 -11.03 11.29 -12.64
C ALA A 100 -11.33 10.74 -14.05
N GLY A 101 -12.55 10.91 -14.56
CA GLY A 101 -12.96 10.36 -15.86
C GLY A 101 -13.26 8.86 -15.85
N THR A 102 -13.54 8.28 -14.69
CA THR A 102 -13.94 6.87 -14.51
C THR A 102 -15.42 6.76 -14.11
N THR A 103 -15.93 5.56 -13.89
CA THR A 103 -17.30 5.32 -13.40
C THR A 103 -17.30 4.97 -11.91
N LEU A 104 -18.43 5.16 -11.23
CA LEU A 104 -18.60 4.69 -9.85
C LEU A 104 -18.30 3.19 -9.73
N ASP A 105 -18.78 2.39 -10.68
CA ASP A 105 -18.57 0.93 -10.67
C ASP A 105 -17.08 0.57 -10.78
N ILE A 106 -16.32 1.24 -11.65
CA ILE A 106 -14.87 0.99 -11.79
C ILE A 106 -14.13 1.50 -10.56
N LEU A 107 -14.50 2.67 -10.02
CA LEU A 107 -13.93 3.20 -8.78
C LEU A 107 -14.12 2.22 -7.62
N LEU A 108 -15.33 1.73 -7.39
CA LEU A 108 -15.62 0.78 -6.31
C LEU A 108 -14.95 -0.58 -6.56
N ALA A 109 -14.88 -1.04 -7.81
CA ALA A 109 -14.17 -2.27 -8.16
C ALA A 109 -12.67 -2.17 -7.82
N ASN A 110 -12.06 -1.00 -8.06
CA ASN A 110 -10.65 -0.72 -7.73
C ASN A 110 -10.40 -0.46 -6.25
N ASN A 111 -11.43 -0.14 -5.46
CA ASN A 111 -11.34 0.11 -4.03
C ASN A 111 -12.36 -0.73 -3.24
N PRO A 112 -12.20 -2.08 -3.18
CA PRO A 112 -13.13 -2.99 -2.50
C PRO A 112 -13.35 -2.74 -0.99
N ASN A 113 -12.52 -1.91 -0.36
CA ASN A 113 -12.75 -1.46 1.02
C ASN A 113 -13.84 -0.39 1.12
N VAL A 114 -14.17 0.30 0.03
CA VAL A 114 -15.18 1.35 0.01
C VAL A 114 -16.56 0.73 -0.20
N ASP A 115 -17.51 1.08 0.66
CA ASP A 115 -18.87 0.61 0.57
C ASP A 115 -19.63 1.24 -0.61
N SER A 116 -20.74 0.63 -1.02
CA SER A 116 -21.54 1.09 -2.16
C SER A 116 -22.19 2.47 -1.96
N ASP A 117 -22.37 2.89 -0.70
CA ASP A 117 -22.93 4.19 -0.34
C ASP A 117 -21.83 5.27 -0.24
N CYS A 118 -20.56 4.89 -0.43
CA CYS A 118 -19.38 5.71 -0.20
C CYS A 118 -19.34 6.35 1.19
N SER A 119 -19.91 5.66 2.19
CA SER A 119 -20.16 6.24 3.51
C SER A 119 -18.98 6.11 4.46
N ASN A 120 -18.02 5.25 4.11
CA ASN A 120 -16.88 4.89 4.93
C ASN A 120 -15.55 5.51 4.51
N ILE A 121 -15.53 6.38 3.48
CA ILE A 121 -14.32 7.12 3.11
C ILE A 121 -14.03 8.25 4.11
N TYR A 122 -12.75 8.60 4.26
CA TYR A 122 -12.33 9.66 5.18
C TYR A 122 -11.19 10.52 4.62
N PRO A 123 -11.06 11.79 5.05
CA PRO A 123 -9.99 12.66 4.58
C PRO A 123 -8.60 12.06 4.83
N GLY A 124 -7.77 12.02 3.79
CA GLY A 124 -6.43 11.44 3.79
C GLY A 124 -6.36 10.05 3.16
N GLU A 125 -7.46 9.30 3.13
CA GLU A 125 -7.53 8.02 2.41
C GLU A 125 -7.23 8.22 0.92
N VAL A 126 -6.51 7.27 0.31
CA VAL A 126 -6.15 7.36 -1.10
C VAL A 126 -6.86 6.28 -1.90
N LEU A 127 -7.68 6.71 -2.86
CA LEU A 127 -8.42 5.82 -3.74
C LEU A 127 -7.71 5.66 -5.09
N CYS A 128 -7.73 4.45 -5.63
CA CYS A 128 -7.37 4.18 -7.02
C CYS A 128 -8.46 4.71 -7.95
N THR A 129 -8.12 5.61 -8.86
CA THR A 129 -9.07 6.28 -9.77
C THR A 129 -8.79 6.00 -11.24
N ALA A 130 -8.13 4.88 -11.55
CA ALA A 130 -7.96 4.43 -12.92
C ALA A 130 -9.32 4.24 -13.64
N ASP A 131 -9.30 4.39 -14.96
CA ASP A 131 -10.46 4.22 -15.84
C ASP A 131 -10.67 2.75 -16.28
N ASP A 132 -9.78 1.85 -15.84
CA ASP A 132 -9.88 0.40 -15.97
C ASP A 132 -9.73 -0.31 -14.61
N ILE A 133 -10.15 -1.57 -14.54
CA ILE A 133 -10.07 -2.37 -13.32
C ILE A 133 -8.66 -2.97 -13.20
N ILE A 134 -7.88 -2.47 -12.25
CA ILE A 134 -6.48 -2.85 -12.00
C ILE A 134 -6.37 -3.94 -10.92
N VAL A 135 -7.29 -3.98 -9.95
CA VAL A 135 -7.24 -4.95 -8.85
C VAL A 135 -7.86 -6.30 -9.26
N VAL A 136 -7.03 -7.36 -9.25
CA VAL A 136 -7.44 -8.78 -9.35
C VAL A 136 -8.56 -9.11 -10.35
N SER A 137 -8.51 -8.57 -11.57
CA SER A 137 -9.20 -9.24 -12.67
C SER A 137 -8.34 -10.37 -13.19
N SER A 138 -8.59 -11.57 -12.67
CA SER A 138 -8.19 -12.84 -13.30
C SER A 138 -8.96 -13.08 -14.61
N GLY A 139 -9.14 -12.06 -15.46
CA GLY A 139 -10.02 -12.19 -16.63
C GLY A 139 -10.40 -10.93 -17.42
N SER A 140 -9.69 -9.80 -17.33
CA SER A 140 -9.93 -8.70 -18.28
C SER A 140 -9.04 -8.88 -19.52
N THR A 141 -9.49 -9.73 -20.42
CA THR A 141 -9.08 -9.65 -21.82
C THR A 141 -9.44 -8.26 -22.35
N SER A 142 -8.43 -7.42 -22.62
CA SER A 142 -8.59 -6.28 -23.51
C SER A 142 -9.12 -6.81 -24.85
N ALA A 143 -10.40 -6.57 -25.11
CA ALA A 143 -10.96 -6.73 -26.44
C ALA A 143 -10.73 -5.43 -27.21
N ALA A 144 -9.83 -5.49 -28.20
CA ALA A 144 -9.79 -4.60 -29.35
C ALA A 144 -10.00 -5.45 -30.62
#